data_AF-A0AAU8JX53-F1
#
_entry.id   AF-A0AAU8JX53-F1
#
_cell.length_a   1.000
_cell.length_b   1.000
_cell.length_c   1.000
_cell.angle_alpha   90.00
_cell.angle_beta   90.00
_cell.angle_gamma   90.00
#
_symmetry.space_group_name_H-M   'P 1'
#
loop_
_entity.id
_entity.type
_entity.pdbx_description
1 polymer ?
#
loop_
_entity_poly.entity_id
_entity_poly.type
_entity_poly.pdbx_seq_one_letter_code
_entity_poly.pdbx_strand_id
1 'polypeptide(L)'
;MPTPSPTLHRPAPHPPLLTLDGSGLVEEIERYLASLPPSARPAIPYVCPLGSTLQPWNAGYPPPRRTPLDRLLRRPARPVEVTVAGHLRLTSRYLAAAGWLQGAMWDAGGRVCLLGAQAAVLAHGYGTPYTVRRARTQVMEVLHATGRPVPSPDSYNDAPGTTQADVHRLLDQAAARAGVLGI
;
A
#
# COMPACT_ATOMS: atom_id res chain seq x y z
N MET A 1 49.84 -44.53 4.21
CA MET A 1 48.47 -44.89 4.64
C MET A 1 47.74 -43.60 5.02
N PRO A 2 46.77 -43.11 4.23
CA PRO A 2 45.94 -41.98 4.62
C PRO A 2 44.72 -42.45 5.44
N THR A 3 44.45 -41.76 6.55
CA THR A 3 43.29 -41.94 7.43
C THR A 3 41.98 -41.46 6.76
N PRO A 4 40.84 -42.14 6.95
CA PRO A 4 39.57 -41.65 6.42
C PRO A 4 39.01 -40.47 7.24
N SER A 5 38.53 -39.44 6.55
CA SER A 5 37.81 -38.30 7.13
C SER A 5 36.48 -38.73 7.77
N PRO A 6 36.04 -38.09 8.87
CA PRO A 6 34.76 -38.40 9.50
C PRO A 6 33.60 -37.87 8.64
N THR A 7 32.71 -38.77 8.25
CA THR A 7 31.47 -38.46 7.53
C THR A 7 30.52 -37.71 8.48
N LEU A 8 30.22 -36.45 8.18
CA LEU A 8 29.16 -35.69 8.87
C LEU A 8 27.80 -36.34 8.54
N HIS A 9 27.22 -37.02 9.52
CA HIS A 9 25.87 -37.56 9.42
C HIS A 9 24.88 -36.40 9.49
N ARG A 10 24.26 -36.07 8.34
CA ARG A 10 23.17 -35.11 8.26
C ARG A 10 21.89 -35.78 8.79
N PRO A 11 21.30 -35.33 9.91
CA PRO A 11 20.02 -35.87 10.34
C PRO A 11 18.95 -35.57 9.28
N ALA A 12 18.10 -36.57 9.01
CA ALA A 12 17.05 -36.46 8.01
C ALA A 12 15.98 -35.44 8.44
N PRO A 13 15.46 -34.59 7.53
CA PRO A 13 14.37 -33.69 7.86
C PRO A 13 13.08 -34.48 8.12
N HIS A 14 12.47 -34.25 9.29
CA HIS A 14 11.13 -34.76 9.58
C HIS A 14 10.08 -33.97 8.77
N PRO A 15 9.01 -34.62 8.27
CA PRO A 15 7.96 -33.94 7.53
C PRO A 15 7.15 -32.99 8.46
N PRO A 16 6.78 -31.79 7.99
CA PRO A 16 6.12 -30.78 8.82
C PRO A 16 4.67 -31.18 9.11
N LEU A 17 4.33 -31.28 10.40
CA LEU A 17 2.95 -31.30 10.87
C LEU A 17 2.51 -29.85 11.07
N LEU A 18 1.90 -29.25 10.05
CA LEU A 18 1.28 -27.93 10.14
C LEU A 18 0.02 -28.04 11.01
N THR A 19 0.13 -27.66 12.28
CA THR A 19 -1.04 -27.46 13.13
C THR A 19 -1.65 -26.08 12.85
N LEU A 20 -2.98 -26.00 12.85
CA LEU A 20 -3.77 -24.86 12.36
C LEU A 20 -3.72 -23.62 13.26
N ASP A 21 -3.04 -23.69 14.42
CA ASP A 21 -2.90 -22.58 15.36
C ASP A 21 -1.55 -21.89 15.15
N GLY A 22 -1.57 -20.62 14.78
CA GLY A 22 -0.37 -19.82 14.44
C GLY A 22 0.70 -19.72 15.54
N SER A 23 0.41 -20.17 16.77
CA SER A 23 1.37 -20.36 17.86
C SER A 23 2.39 -21.47 17.56
N GLY A 24 2.03 -22.51 16.80
CA GLY A 24 2.95 -23.58 16.41
C GLY A 24 4.09 -23.09 15.52
N LEU A 25 3.79 -22.14 14.63
CA LEU A 25 4.78 -21.55 13.72
C LEU A 25 5.82 -20.70 14.47
N VAL A 26 5.39 -19.93 15.47
CA VAL A 26 6.30 -19.10 16.28
C VAL A 26 7.26 -19.98 17.08
N GLU A 27 6.74 -21.03 17.74
CA GLU A 27 7.55 -21.95 18.54
C GLU A 27 8.55 -22.74 17.67
N GLU A 28 8.16 -23.10 16.45
CA GLU A 28 9.04 -23.76 15.49
C GLU A 28 10.17 -22.83 14.99
N ILE A 29 9.86 -21.57 14.70
CA ILE A 29 10.86 -20.55 14.32
C ILE A 29 11.85 -20.33 15.47
N GLU A 30 11.36 -20.20 16.70
CA GLU A 30 12.22 -20.02 17.88
C GLU A 30 13.14 -21.22 18.10
N ARG A 31 12.61 -22.44 17.98
CA ARG A 31 13.39 -23.68 18.09
C ARG A 31 14.46 -23.79 17.00
N TYR A 32 14.11 -23.42 15.77
CA TYR A 32 15.05 -23.39 14.65
C TYR A 32 16.17 -22.36 14.90
N LEU A 33 15.83 -21.14 15.32
CA LEU A 33 16.81 -20.09 15.62
C LEU A 33 17.73 -20.46 16.78
N ALA A 34 17.22 -21.16 17.80
CA ALA A 34 18.01 -21.66 18.92
C ALA A 34 19.02 -22.75 18.50
N SER A 35 18.74 -23.47 17.42
CA SER A 35 19.63 -24.52 16.89
C SER A 35 20.82 -23.99 16.06
N LEU A 36 20.82 -22.70 15.70
CA LEU A 36 21.86 -22.09 14.87
C LEU A 36 23.13 -21.76 15.68
N PRO A 37 24.34 -21.98 15.13
CA PRO A 37 25.59 -21.71 15.83
C PRO A 37 25.82 -20.20 16.08
N PRO A 38 26.57 -19.81 17.15
CA PRO A 38 26.74 -18.41 17.56
C PRO A 38 27.38 -17.50 16.50
N SER A 39 28.18 -18.05 15.58
CA SER A 39 28.85 -17.33 14.49
C SER A 39 27.90 -16.83 13.39
N ALA A 40 26.62 -17.20 13.43
CA ALA A 40 25.57 -16.70 12.55
C ALA A 40 24.98 -15.35 12.99
N ARG A 41 25.42 -14.79 14.12
CA ARG A 41 24.94 -13.49 14.64
C ARG A 41 25.89 -12.37 14.19
N PRO A 42 25.48 -11.48 13.27
CA PRO A 42 26.37 -10.43 12.78
C PRO A 42 26.71 -9.44 13.91
N ALA A 43 28.00 -9.18 14.10
CA ALA A 43 28.54 -8.22 15.08
C ALA A 43 28.43 -6.74 14.62
N ILE A 44 27.81 -6.51 13.46
CA ILE A 44 27.56 -5.20 12.84
C ILE A 44 26.03 -5.05 12.78
N PRO A 45 25.45 -3.86 12.93
CA PRO A 45 24.02 -3.69 12.67
C PRO A 45 23.69 -4.18 11.26
N TYR A 46 23.02 -5.33 11.20
CA TYR A 46 22.50 -5.90 9.97
C TYR A 46 21.38 -4.99 9.47
N VAL A 47 21.68 -4.16 8.48
CA VAL A 47 20.66 -3.48 7.69
C VAL A 47 20.05 -4.56 6.81
N CYS A 48 18.90 -5.08 7.25
CA CYS A 48 18.18 -6.08 6.49
C CYS A 48 17.90 -5.54 5.08
N PRO A 49 18.38 -6.18 3.99
CA PRO A 49 18.02 -5.79 2.63
C PRO A 49 16.53 -6.05 2.33
N LEU A 50 15.85 -6.80 3.22
CA LEU A 50 14.40 -6.99 3.25
C LEU A 50 13.70 -6.06 4.26
N GLY A 51 14.43 -5.12 4.86
CA GLY A 51 13.88 -4.14 5.77
C GLY A 51 12.95 -3.19 5.01
N SER A 52 11.65 -3.23 5.34
CA SER A 52 10.70 -2.25 4.83
C SER A 52 10.94 -0.93 5.57
N THR A 53 11.44 0.08 4.87
CA THR A 53 11.39 1.46 5.38
C THR A 53 10.00 2.00 5.16
N LEU A 54 9.46 2.74 6.15
CA LEU A 54 8.19 3.43 5.97
C LEU A 54 8.34 4.44 4.84
N GLN A 55 7.77 4.12 3.69
CA GLN A 55 7.81 4.98 2.52
C GLN A 55 6.75 6.07 2.67
N PRO A 56 7.04 7.31 2.24
CA PRO A 56 6.00 8.33 2.17
C PRO A 56 4.92 7.89 1.16
N TRP A 57 3.68 8.32 1.37
CA TRP A 57 2.54 7.88 0.55
C TRP A 57 2.71 8.16 -0.95
N ASN A 58 3.48 9.20 -1.30
CA ASN A 58 3.80 9.61 -2.67
C ASN A 58 5.09 8.97 -3.23
N ALA A 59 5.67 7.96 -2.55
CA ALA A 59 6.89 7.30 -3.01
C ALA A 59 6.77 6.77 -4.45
N GLY A 60 7.79 7.05 -5.26
CA GLY A 60 7.81 6.73 -6.69
C GLY A 60 7.20 7.80 -7.60
N TYR A 61 6.67 8.90 -7.05
CA TYR A 61 6.21 10.05 -7.83
C TYR A 61 7.09 11.27 -7.55
N PRO A 62 7.48 12.04 -8.60
CA PRO A 62 8.24 13.25 -8.39
C PRO A 62 7.38 14.27 -7.63
N PRO A 63 7.94 14.99 -6.63
CA PRO A 63 7.17 16.02 -5.93
C PRO A 63 6.87 17.18 -6.89
N PRO A 64 5.67 17.79 -6.85
CA PRO A 64 5.39 19.00 -7.61
C PRO A 64 6.36 20.12 -7.22
N ARG A 65 7.02 20.72 -8.21
CA ARG A 65 8.04 21.76 -7.99
C ARG A 65 7.54 23.11 -8.48
N ARG A 66 7.83 24.16 -7.69
CA ARG A 66 7.71 25.56 -8.13
C ARG A 66 9.01 26.02 -8.76
N THR A 67 8.95 26.51 -9.99
CA THR A 67 10.08 27.18 -10.63
C THR A 67 10.37 28.53 -9.94
N PRO A 68 11.56 29.12 -10.13
CA PRO A 68 11.83 30.47 -9.63
C PRO A 68 10.82 31.50 -10.15
N LEU A 69 10.41 31.38 -11.43
CA LEU A 69 9.38 32.21 -12.03
C LEU A 69 8.03 32.04 -11.33
N ASP A 70 7.64 30.81 -10.98
CA ASP A 70 6.38 30.56 -10.26
C ASP A 70 6.40 31.23 -8.89
N ARG A 71 7.55 31.24 -8.19
CA ARG A 71 7.68 31.93 -6.90
C ARG A 71 7.56 33.44 -7.06
N LEU A 72 8.22 34.00 -8.07
CA LEU A 72 8.16 35.43 -8.38
C LEU A 72 6.73 35.88 -8.70
N LEU A 73 6.00 35.07 -9.49
CA LEU A 73 4.62 35.34 -9.89
C LEU A 73 3.57 34.83 -8.88
N ARG A 74 3.99 34.31 -7.71
CA ARG A 74 3.14 33.68 -6.69
C ARG A 74 2.20 32.60 -7.24
N ARG A 75 2.63 31.90 -8.28
CA ARG A 75 1.89 30.80 -8.90
C ARG A 75 2.05 29.52 -8.10
N PRO A 76 1.01 28.66 -8.05
CA PRO A 76 1.13 27.33 -7.47
C PRO A 76 2.11 26.48 -8.28
N ALA A 77 2.58 25.37 -7.68
CA ALA A 77 3.38 24.40 -8.43
C ALA A 77 2.55 23.83 -9.57
N ARG A 78 3.21 23.53 -10.71
CA ARG A 78 2.54 22.81 -11.79
C ARG A 78 2.14 21.42 -11.30
N PRO A 79 0.91 20.94 -11.62
CA PRO A 79 0.52 19.58 -11.30
C PRO A 79 1.49 18.57 -11.93
N VAL A 80 1.79 17.51 -11.19
CA VAL A 80 2.50 16.33 -11.67
C VAL A 80 1.51 15.50 -12.46
N GLU A 81 1.83 15.22 -13.72
CA GLU A 81 1.02 14.31 -14.53
C GLU A 81 1.08 12.91 -13.94
N VAL A 82 -0.10 12.35 -13.68
CA VAL A 82 -0.27 10.97 -13.25
C VAL A 82 -1.40 10.36 -14.06
N THR A 83 -1.27 9.08 -14.38
CA THR A 83 -2.36 8.30 -14.96
C THR A 83 -3.50 8.16 -13.95
N VAL A 84 -4.69 7.82 -14.43
CA VAL A 84 -5.85 7.48 -13.59
C VAL A 84 -5.51 6.31 -12.67
N ALA A 85 -4.86 5.27 -13.20
CA ALA A 85 -4.35 4.16 -12.39
C ALA A 85 -3.37 4.65 -11.30
N GLY A 86 -2.46 5.56 -11.65
CA GLY A 86 -1.51 6.15 -10.72
C GLY A 86 -2.18 6.99 -9.63
N HIS A 87 -3.17 7.80 -10.01
CA HIS A 87 -3.95 8.60 -9.08
C HIS A 87 -4.70 7.71 -8.08
N LEU A 88 -5.35 6.64 -8.52
CA LEU A 88 -6.06 5.70 -7.64
C LEU A 88 -5.11 5.00 -6.65
N ARG A 89 -3.92 4.60 -7.10
CA ARG A 89 -2.87 4.04 -6.22
C ARG A 89 -2.38 5.08 -5.19
N LEU A 90 -2.19 6.33 -5.61
CA LEU A 90 -1.85 7.43 -4.70
C LEU A 90 -2.97 7.69 -3.69
N THR A 91 -4.24 7.67 -4.11
CA THR A 91 -5.39 7.78 -3.21
C THR A 91 -5.37 6.68 -2.15
N SER A 92 -5.14 5.42 -2.57
CA SER A 92 -5.04 4.28 -1.65
C SER A 92 -3.92 4.49 -0.64
N ARG A 93 -2.71 4.87 -1.09
CA ARG A 93 -1.58 5.14 -0.18
C ARG A 93 -1.81 6.33 0.75
N TYR A 94 -2.43 7.40 0.26
CA TYR A 94 -2.76 8.58 1.07
C TYR A 94 -3.74 8.20 2.18
N LEU A 95 -4.79 7.45 1.84
CA LEU A 95 -5.80 6.98 2.79
C LEU A 95 -5.19 6.08 3.87
N ALA A 96 -4.21 5.23 3.51
CA ALA A 96 -3.46 4.44 4.49
C ALA A 96 -2.60 5.31 5.43
N ALA A 97 -2.01 6.39 4.93
CA ALA A 97 -1.13 7.26 5.72
C ALA A 97 -1.90 8.26 6.60
N ALA A 98 -3.01 8.82 6.10
CA ALA A 98 -3.85 9.78 6.81
C ALA A 98 -4.86 9.10 7.76
N GLY A 99 -5.18 7.83 7.48
CA GLY A 99 -6.26 7.11 8.13
C GLY A 99 -7.61 7.34 7.46
N TRP A 100 -8.52 6.40 7.68
CA TRP A 100 -9.82 6.34 7.04
C TRP A 100 -10.96 6.75 7.98
N LEU A 101 -12.00 7.36 7.42
CA LEU A 101 -13.26 7.62 8.12
C LEU A 101 -14.48 7.57 7.20
N GLN A 102 -15.66 7.55 7.82
CA GLN A 102 -16.98 7.59 7.19
C GLN A 102 -17.74 8.86 7.60
N GLY A 103 -18.64 9.32 6.73
CA GLY A 103 -19.61 10.38 7.02
C GLY A 103 -19.06 11.80 7.07
N ALA A 104 -17.76 11.99 6.80
CA ALA A 104 -17.13 13.30 6.70
C ALA A 104 -16.03 13.30 5.63
N MET A 105 -15.63 14.48 5.15
CA MET A 105 -14.51 14.60 4.21
C MET A 105 -13.16 14.44 4.93
N TRP A 106 -13.06 15.03 6.10
CA TRP A 106 -11.93 14.97 7.02
C TRP A 106 -12.39 15.17 8.46
N ASP A 107 -11.58 14.75 9.43
CA ASP A 107 -11.76 15.08 10.83
C ASP A 107 -10.59 15.91 11.40
N ALA A 108 -10.66 16.25 12.68
CA ALA A 108 -9.61 17.00 13.37
C ALA A 108 -8.27 16.25 13.45
N GLY A 109 -8.28 14.93 13.32
CA GLY A 109 -7.08 14.08 13.28
C GLY A 109 -6.46 13.96 11.89
N GLY A 110 -7.09 14.52 10.86
CA GLY A 110 -6.63 14.44 9.48
C GLY A 110 -6.99 13.14 8.77
N ARG A 111 -7.81 12.27 9.37
CA ARG A 111 -8.37 11.09 8.68
C ARG A 111 -9.31 11.56 7.58
N VAL A 112 -9.44 10.78 6.50
CA VAL A 112 -10.21 11.15 5.32
C VAL A 112 -11.12 10.04 4.82
N CYS A 113 -12.24 10.39 4.19
CA CYS A 113 -13.01 9.45 3.39
C CYS A 113 -12.39 9.27 2.00
N LEU A 114 -12.97 8.38 1.18
CA LEU A 114 -12.54 8.17 -0.21
C LEU A 114 -12.49 9.47 -1.03
N LEU A 115 -13.54 10.31 -0.98
CA LEU A 115 -13.57 11.60 -1.68
C LEU A 115 -12.52 12.57 -1.14
N GLY A 116 -12.37 12.64 0.19
CA GLY A 116 -11.36 13.45 0.85
C GLY A 116 -9.94 13.06 0.43
N ALA A 117 -9.66 11.76 0.33
CA ALA A 117 -8.38 11.26 -0.14
C ALA A 117 -8.10 11.65 -1.61
N GLN A 118 -9.08 11.54 -2.51
CA GLN A 118 -8.93 11.99 -3.91
C GLN A 118 -8.69 13.51 -3.99
N ALA A 119 -9.42 14.29 -3.20
CA ALA A 119 -9.25 15.74 -3.11
C ALA A 119 -7.88 16.12 -2.56
N ALA A 120 -7.39 15.39 -1.55
CA ALA A 120 -6.07 15.62 -0.96
C ALA A 120 -4.94 15.31 -1.96
N VAL A 121 -5.02 14.19 -2.69
CA VAL A 121 -4.02 13.85 -3.72
C VAL A 121 -3.98 14.94 -4.80
N LEU A 122 -5.14 15.45 -5.23
CA LEU A 122 -5.22 16.59 -6.16
C LEU A 122 -4.63 17.87 -5.56
N ALA A 123 -4.94 18.19 -4.30
CA ALA A 123 -4.43 19.37 -3.60
C ALA A 123 -2.90 19.31 -3.40
N HIS A 124 -2.36 18.11 -3.22
CA HIS A 124 -0.92 17.84 -3.23
C HIS A 124 -0.30 17.91 -4.64
N GLY A 125 -1.07 18.23 -5.67
CA GLY A 125 -0.59 18.49 -7.02
C GLY A 125 -0.40 17.24 -7.87
N TYR A 126 -0.97 16.08 -7.51
CA TYR A 126 -0.88 14.86 -8.32
C TYR A 126 -2.13 14.65 -9.17
N GLY A 127 -1.98 14.90 -10.45
CA GLY A 127 -3.06 14.83 -11.43
C GLY A 127 -3.83 16.14 -11.54
N THR A 128 -4.93 16.08 -12.29
CA THR A 128 -5.77 17.23 -12.61
C THR A 128 -7.23 16.94 -12.22
N PRO A 129 -8.12 17.95 -12.20
CA PRO A 129 -9.55 17.70 -12.04
C PRO A 129 -10.10 16.69 -13.06
N TYR A 130 -9.54 16.64 -14.27
CA TYR A 130 -9.89 15.64 -15.27
C TYR A 130 -9.48 14.22 -14.83
N THR A 131 -8.26 14.05 -14.34
CA THR A 131 -7.76 12.77 -13.79
C THR A 131 -8.64 12.28 -12.65
N VAL A 132 -9.02 13.17 -11.72
CA VAL A 132 -9.90 12.84 -10.59
C VAL A 132 -11.29 12.37 -11.05
N ARG A 133 -11.91 13.09 -12.00
CA ARG A 133 -13.21 12.68 -12.55
C ARG A 133 -13.14 11.29 -13.19
N ARG A 134 -12.10 11.04 -14.00
CA ARG A 134 -11.87 9.74 -14.63
C ARG A 134 -11.63 8.63 -13.60
N ALA A 135 -10.85 8.90 -12.56
CA ALA A 135 -10.62 7.99 -11.45
C ALA A 135 -11.92 7.62 -10.73
N ARG A 136 -12.76 8.62 -10.44
CA ARG A 136 -14.06 8.41 -9.82
C ARG A 136 -15.01 7.60 -10.71
N THR A 137 -14.98 7.81 -12.03
CA THR A 137 -15.68 6.94 -12.99
C THR A 137 -15.21 5.50 -12.87
N GLN A 138 -13.90 5.23 -12.84
CA GLN A 138 -13.39 3.85 -12.72
C GLN A 138 -13.81 3.16 -11.42
N VAL A 139 -13.86 3.91 -10.31
CA VAL A 139 -14.41 3.40 -9.04
C VAL A 139 -15.88 3.01 -9.19
N MET A 140 -16.69 3.85 -9.82
CA MET A 140 -18.11 3.54 -10.08
C MET A 140 -18.28 2.33 -11.00
N GLU A 141 -17.47 2.20 -12.04
CA GLU A 141 -17.50 1.02 -12.92
C GLU A 141 -17.23 -0.28 -12.16
N VAL A 142 -16.25 -0.27 -11.25
CA VAL A 142 -15.97 -1.44 -10.39
C VAL A 142 -17.14 -1.71 -9.45
N LEU A 143 -17.71 -0.69 -8.81
CA LEU A 143 -18.87 -0.84 -7.94
C LEU A 143 -20.08 -1.43 -8.70
N HIS A 144 -20.37 -0.95 -9.91
CA HIS A 144 -21.43 -1.50 -10.76
C HIS A 144 -21.17 -2.98 -11.10
N ALA A 145 -19.92 -3.36 -11.38
CA ALA A 145 -19.56 -4.73 -11.68
C ALA A 145 -19.74 -5.70 -10.48
N THR A 146 -19.86 -5.20 -9.24
CA THR A 146 -20.11 -6.05 -8.07
C THR A 146 -21.55 -6.58 -7.98
N GLY A 147 -22.48 -6.08 -8.81
CA GLY A 147 -23.89 -6.46 -8.77
C GLY A 147 -24.67 -5.89 -7.57
N ARG A 148 -24.05 -5.05 -6.74
CA ARG A 148 -24.69 -4.32 -5.64
C ARG A 148 -24.82 -2.84 -6.02
N PRO A 149 -26.01 -2.36 -6.41
CA PRO A 149 -26.17 -0.98 -6.83
C PRO A 149 -25.91 -0.05 -5.65
N VAL A 150 -24.96 0.86 -5.82
CA VAL A 150 -24.71 1.97 -4.91
C VAL A 150 -24.81 3.27 -5.71
N PRO A 151 -25.40 4.34 -5.15
CA PRO A 151 -25.64 5.57 -5.90
C PRO A 151 -24.36 6.38 -6.12
N SER A 152 -23.33 6.17 -5.30
CA SER A 152 -22.03 6.85 -5.44
C SER A 152 -20.92 6.09 -4.69
N PRO A 153 -19.63 6.40 -4.96
CA PRO A 153 -18.52 5.88 -4.17
C PRO A 153 -18.55 6.37 -2.72
N ASP A 154 -19.15 7.54 -2.48
CA ASP A 154 -19.25 8.12 -1.13
C ASP A 154 -20.29 7.36 -0.31
N SER A 155 -21.42 7.02 -0.93
CA SER A 155 -22.43 6.16 -0.31
C SER A 155 -21.91 4.75 -0.01
N TYR A 156 -21.00 4.24 -0.86
CA TYR A 156 -20.29 3.00 -0.56
C TYR A 156 -19.32 3.19 0.62
N ASN A 157 -18.52 4.26 0.62
CA ASN A 157 -17.61 4.58 1.73
C ASN A 157 -18.35 4.64 3.07
N ASP A 158 -19.51 5.29 3.09
CA ASP A 158 -20.26 5.59 4.32
C ASP A 158 -21.24 4.48 4.74
N ALA A 159 -21.31 3.38 4.01
CA ALA A 159 -22.17 2.27 4.38
C ALA A 159 -21.68 1.62 5.69
N PRO A 160 -22.57 1.27 6.66
CA PRO A 160 -22.17 0.77 7.98
C PRO A 160 -21.31 -0.50 7.98
N GLY A 161 -21.36 -1.29 6.91
CA GLY A 161 -20.57 -2.51 6.76
C GLY A 161 -19.28 -2.34 5.95
N THR A 162 -19.01 -1.16 5.41
CA THR A 162 -17.79 -0.89 4.66
C THR A 162 -16.63 -0.73 5.63
N THR A 163 -15.51 -1.38 5.32
CA THR A 163 -14.25 -1.21 6.06
C THR A 163 -13.23 -0.46 5.23
N GLN A 164 -12.19 0.07 5.89
CA GLN A 164 -11.04 0.64 5.19
C GLN A 164 -10.42 -0.36 4.19
N ALA A 165 -10.33 -1.64 4.56
CA ALA A 165 -9.79 -2.68 3.68
C ALA A 165 -10.63 -2.87 2.41
N ASP A 166 -11.94 -2.71 2.50
CA ASP A 166 -12.83 -2.78 1.34
C ASP A 166 -12.61 -1.57 0.40
N VAL A 167 -12.41 -0.37 0.95
CA VAL A 167 -12.08 0.83 0.17
C VAL A 167 -10.73 0.67 -0.55
N HIS A 168 -9.71 0.11 0.11
CA HIS A 168 -8.43 -0.20 -0.55
C HIS A 168 -8.61 -1.22 -1.67
N ARG A 169 -9.36 -2.30 -1.43
CA ARG A 169 -9.63 -3.33 -2.45
C ARG A 169 -10.34 -2.74 -3.67
N LEU A 170 -11.32 -1.86 -3.44
CA LEU A 170 -12.03 -1.14 -4.49
C LEU A 170 -11.08 -0.25 -5.31
N LEU A 171 -10.21 0.51 -4.65
CA LEU A 171 -9.21 1.36 -5.30
C LEU A 171 -8.20 0.54 -6.11
N ASP A 172 -7.74 -0.60 -5.59
CA ASP A 172 -6.80 -1.48 -6.28
C ASP A 172 -7.43 -2.12 -7.53
N GLN A 173 -8.68 -2.57 -7.44
CA GLN A 173 -9.43 -3.08 -8.59
C GLN A 173 -9.65 -2.00 -9.65
N ALA A 174 -10.05 -0.79 -9.24
CA ALA A 174 -10.23 0.34 -10.15
C ALA A 174 -8.91 0.75 -10.81
N ALA A 175 -7.80 0.73 -10.06
CA ALA A 175 -6.48 1.02 -10.58
C ALA A 175 -5.99 -0.05 -11.56
N ALA A 176 -6.23 -1.33 -11.27
CA ALA A 176 -5.92 -2.44 -12.17
C ALA A 176 -6.70 -2.30 -13.48
N ARG A 177 -8.01 -2.01 -13.40
CA ARG A 177 -8.85 -1.76 -14.57
C ARG A 177 -8.36 -0.57 -15.41
N ALA A 178 -8.07 0.55 -14.77
CA ALA A 178 -7.51 1.73 -15.45
C ALA A 178 -6.17 1.40 -16.13
N GLY A 179 -5.32 0.61 -15.47
CA GLY A 179 -4.05 0.14 -16.03
C GLY A 179 -4.23 -0.71 -17.29
N VAL A 180 -5.20 -1.63 -17.31
CA VAL A 180 -5.54 -2.42 -18.52
C VAL A 180 -6.03 -1.52 -19.65
N LEU A 181 -6.74 -0.44 -19.35
CA LEU A 181 -7.21 0.53 -20.32
C LEU A 181 -6.15 1.54 -20.77
N GLY A 182 -4.97 1.55 -20.14
CA GLY A 182 -3.90 2.50 -20.42
C GLY A 182 -4.22 3.94 -20.02
N ILE A 183 -5.09 4.15 -19.01
CA ILE A 183 -5.53 5.49 -18.56
C ILE A 183 -5.05 5.85 -17.16
#